data_AF-A0A2M9GZW4-F1
#
_entry.id   AF-A0A2M9GZW4-F1
#
_cell.length_a   1.000
_cell.length_b   1.000
_cell.length_c   1.000
_cell.angle_alpha   90.00
_cell.angle_beta   90.00
_cell.angle_gamma   90.00
#
_symmetry.space_group_name_H-M   'P 1'
#
loop_
_entity.id
_entity.type
_entity.pdbx_description
1 polymer ?
#
loop_
_entity_poly.entity_id
_entity_poly.type
_entity_poly.pdbx_seq_one_letter_code
_entity_poly.pdbx_strand_id
1 'polypeptide(L)'
;MRTHRPSSRRASLLLLAALAATPLLAGAQATPTPAPQAAQPAAKPAARACIDTEVNGYHALSYDCLNQKMAPDAAPKPPPTLGSEAITQRPPNQMGLPTPATIGNRMGNTFGTSAYPQRPAP
;
A
#
# COMPACT_ATOMS: atom_id res chain seq x y z
N MET A 1 -27.73 -39.55 36.61
CA MET A 1 -27.85 -40.42 35.42
C MET A 1 -29.08 -40.01 34.62
N ARG A 2 -28.94 -39.94 33.28
CA ARG A 2 -29.99 -39.88 32.23
C ARG A 2 -30.79 -38.57 32.14
N THR A 3 -30.52 -37.61 31.24
CA THR A 3 -30.66 -37.61 29.76
C THR A 3 -31.97 -38.22 29.24
N HIS A 4 -32.86 -37.39 28.67
CA HIS A 4 -33.24 -37.43 27.23
C HIS A 4 -34.22 -36.30 26.81
N ARG A 5 -33.82 -35.57 25.75
CA ARG A 5 -34.62 -34.84 24.74
C ARG A 5 -35.49 -35.84 23.94
N PRO A 6 -36.55 -35.49 23.17
CA PRO A 6 -36.47 -34.59 22.00
C PRO A 6 -37.82 -33.94 21.54
N SER A 7 -37.85 -33.38 20.31
CA SER A 7 -39.02 -33.12 19.45
C SER A 7 -39.60 -31.70 19.39
N SER A 8 -39.11 -30.88 18.45
CA SER A 8 -39.99 -30.28 17.43
C SER A 8 -39.17 -29.64 16.29
N ARG A 9 -38.55 -30.49 15.46
CA ARG A 9 -37.87 -30.14 14.20
C ARG A 9 -38.87 -30.06 13.02
N ARG A 10 -40.16 -29.78 13.25
CA ARG A 10 -41.21 -30.04 12.24
C ARG A 10 -42.01 -28.84 11.72
N ALA A 11 -41.63 -27.61 12.07
CA ALA A 11 -42.33 -26.42 11.56
C ALA A 11 -41.60 -25.71 10.40
N SER A 12 -40.52 -26.30 9.87
CA SER A 12 -39.98 -25.98 8.55
C SER A 12 -40.66 -26.87 7.53
N LEU A 13 -41.69 -26.37 6.86
CA LEU A 13 -42.17 -26.74 5.52
C LEU A 13 -43.66 -26.40 5.47
N LEU A 14 -43.98 -25.37 4.68
CA LEU A 14 -45.29 -25.02 4.08
C LEU A 14 -45.52 -23.52 4.26
N LEU A 15 -45.00 -22.72 3.33
CA LEU A 15 -45.63 -21.49 2.81
C LEU A 15 -44.70 -20.88 1.73
N LEU A 16 -44.46 -21.67 0.68
CA LEU A 16 -44.10 -21.17 -0.64
C LEU A 16 -45.38 -21.22 -1.49
N ALA A 17 -45.82 -20.07 -2.01
CA ALA A 17 -46.60 -19.85 -3.25
C ALA A 17 -47.79 -18.87 -3.08
N ALA A 18 -47.57 -17.61 -3.43
CA ALA A 18 -48.53 -16.67 -4.04
C ALA A 18 -47.77 -15.37 -4.35
N LEU A 19 -47.08 -15.27 -5.49
CA LEU A 19 -47.53 -14.63 -6.74
C LEU A 19 -48.29 -13.30 -6.60
N ALA A 20 -47.71 -12.29 -7.27
CA ALA A 20 -48.33 -11.18 -7.99
C ALA A 20 -48.43 -9.78 -7.32
N ALA A 21 -47.54 -8.91 -7.81
CA ALA A 21 -47.79 -7.53 -8.27
C ALA A 21 -48.43 -6.50 -7.32
N THR A 22 -47.63 -5.54 -6.85
CA THR A 22 -48.04 -4.13 -6.69
C THR A 22 -46.82 -3.20 -6.88
N PRO A 23 -46.86 -2.24 -7.82
CA PRO A 23 -45.78 -1.28 -8.04
C PRO A 23 -45.95 0.03 -7.26
N LEU A 24 -44.81 0.69 -7.01
CA LEU A 24 -44.53 2.10 -6.77
C LEU A 24 -45.56 2.98 -6.02
N LEU A 25 -45.14 3.50 -4.86
CA LEU A 25 -45.16 4.95 -4.63
C LEU A 25 -43.93 5.35 -3.81
N ALA A 26 -42.99 6.04 -4.45
CA ALA A 26 -41.80 6.61 -3.84
C ALA A 26 -42.18 7.87 -3.03
N GLY A 27 -42.26 7.73 -1.70
CA GLY A 27 -42.34 8.85 -0.77
C GLY A 27 -40.99 9.08 -0.11
N ALA A 28 -40.14 9.93 -0.70
CA ALA A 28 -38.88 10.36 -0.09
C ALA A 28 -39.17 11.33 1.06
N GLN A 29 -39.16 10.82 2.31
CA GLN A 29 -39.10 11.67 3.49
C GLN A 29 -37.64 11.79 3.91
N ALA A 30 -37.02 12.89 3.47
CA ALA A 30 -35.66 13.25 3.86
C ALA A 30 -35.66 13.64 5.35
N THR A 31 -35.20 12.72 6.20
CA THR A 31 -34.75 13.08 7.54
C THR A 31 -33.42 13.82 7.42
N PRO A 32 -33.24 15.01 8.01
CA PRO A 32 -31.95 15.67 8.03
C PRO A 32 -30.98 14.79 8.81
N THR A 33 -30.05 14.17 8.09
CA THR A 33 -28.94 13.42 8.65
C THR A 33 -28.04 14.41 9.38
N PRO A 34 -27.73 14.21 10.68
CA PRO A 34 -26.70 15.01 11.34
C PRO A 34 -25.39 14.87 10.56
N ALA A 35 -24.84 15.99 10.10
CA ALA A 35 -23.54 16.00 9.44
C ALA A 35 -22.48 15.37 10.38
N PRO A 36 -21.57 14.55 9.87
CA PRO A 36 -20.48 14.02 10.67
C PRO A 36 -19.65 15.19 11.18
N GLN A 37 -19.68 15.38 12.51
CA GLN A 37 -18.77 16.28 13.18
C GLN A 37 -17.37 15.79 12.86
N ALA A 38 -16.59 16.60 12.14
CA ALA A 38 -15.19 16.31 11.88
C ALA A 38 -14.52 16.07 13.24
N ALA A 39 -14.16 14.82 13.50
CA ALA A 39 -13.45 14.44 14.70
C ALA A 39 -12.16 15.26 14.73
N GLN A 40 -12.08 16.19 15.68
CA GLN A 40 -10.87 16.95 15.93
C GLN A 40 -9.75 15.94 16.17
N PRO A 41 -8.57 16.08 15.52
CA PRO A 41 -7.45 15.20 15.78
C PRO A 41 -7.19 15.20 17.28
N ALA A 42 -7.36 14.03 17.91
CA ALA A 42 -7.04 13.87 19.32
C ALA A 42 -5.59 14.35 19.50
N ALA A 43 -5.42 15.36 20.36
CA ALA A 43 -4.11 15.89 20.68
C ALA A 43 -3.19 14.72 21.04
N LYS A 44 -2.02 14.61 20.36
CA LYS A 44 -1.03 13.58 20.67
C LYS A 44 -0.75 13.65 22.18
N PRO A 45 -0.95 12.56 22.94
CA PRO A 45 -0.56 12.54 24.33
C PRO A 45 0.91 12.95 24.42
N ALA A 46 1.21 13.92 25.29
CA ALA A 46 2.59 14.32 25.54
C ALA A 46 3.44 13.05 25.78
N ALA A 47 4.64 12.98 25.19
CA ALA A 47 5.50 11.82 25.28
C ALA A 47 5.71 11.45 26.76
N ARG A 48 5.02 10.42 27.21
CA ARG A 48 5.13 9.92 28.58
C ARG A 48 6.48 9.23 28.72
N ALA A 49 7.13 9.39 29.86
CA ALA A 49 8.33 8.62 30.16
C ALA A 49 7.98 7.13 30.16
N CYS A 50 8.64 6.36 29.29
CA CYS A 50 8.55 4.92 29.25
C CYS A 50 9.32 4.32 30.43
N ILE A 51 8.63 3.62 31.33
CA ILE A 51 9.24 2.96 32.49
C ILE A 51 8.96 1.46 32.39
N ASP A 52 10.00 0.66 32.61
CA ASP A 52 9.93 -0.80 32.80
C ASP A 52 10.14 -1.08 34.29
N THR A 53 9.30 -1.92 34.88
CA THR A 53 9.41 -2.30 36.29
C THR A 53 9.44 -3.81 36.41
N GLU A 54 10.42 -4.32 37.14
CA GLU A 54 10.56 -5.73 37.47
C GLU A 54 10.12 -5.98 38.92
N VAL A 55 9.29 -7.00 39.12
CA VAL A 55 8.88 -7.46 40.46
C VAL A 55 9.09 -8.97 40.54
N ASN A 56 9.95 -9.41 41.47
CA ASN A 56 10.27 -10.82 41.69
C ASN A 56 10.77 -11.57 40.43
N GLY A 57 11.56 -10.93 39.56
CA GLY A 57 12.05 -11.57 38.32
C GLY A 57 11.11 -11.46 37.11
N TYR A 58 9.96 -10.80 37.26
CA TYR A 58 8.98 -10.64 36.19
C TYR A 58 8.86 -9.16 35.79
N HIS A 59 9.04 -8.88 34.50
CA HIS A 59 8.86 -7.55 33.91
C HIS A 59 7.38 -7.26 33.68
N ALA A 60 6.88 -6.17 34.25
CA ALA A 60 5.59 -5.61 33.88
C ALA A 60 5.77 -4.77 32.61
N LEU A 61 5.67 -5.41 31.44
CA LEU A 61 5.78 -4.75 30.15
C LEU A 61 4.69 -3.70 29.97
N SER A 62 5.07 -2.45 29.72
CA SER A 62 4.12 -1.40 29.35
C SER A 62 3.83 -1.46 27.84
N TYR A 63 2.70 -2.07 27.48
CA TYR A 63 2.26 -2.16 26.08
C TYR A 63 2.12 -0.80 25.40
N ASP A 64 1.74 0.24 26.15
CA ASP A 64 1.65 1.61 25.63
C ASP A 64 3.00 2.14 25.14
N CYS A 65 4.08 1.92 25.90
CA CYS A 65 5.41 2.33 25.49
C CYS A 65 5.90 1.52 24.29
N LEU A 66 5.65 0.21 24.30
CA LEU A 66 6.02 -0.66 23.20
C LEU A 66 5.33 -0.23 21.89
N ASN A 67 4.04 0.07 21.95
CA ASN A 67 3.28 0.61 20.82
C ASN A 67 3.82 1.95 20.33
N GLN A 68 4.23 2.82 21.26
CA GLN A 68 4.84 4.09 20.92
C GLN A 68 6.21 3.95 20.24
N LYS A 69 7.01 2.94 20.63
CA LYS A 69 8.32 2.64 20.00
C LYS A 69 8.18 2.00 18.62
N MET A 70 7.11 1.24 18.38
CA MET A 70 6.82 0.63 17.08
C MET A 70 6.09 1.57 16.11
N ALA A 71 5.64 2.74 16.58
CA ALA A 71 4.97 3.70 15.73
C ALA A 71 5.90 4.14 14.58
N PRO A 72 5.39 4.22 13.34
CA PRO A 72 6.17 4.77 12.24
C PRO A 72 6.54 6.22 12.55
N ASP A 73 7.70 6.65 12.05
CA ASP A 73 8.11 8.05 12.16
C ASP A 73 7.02 8.94 11.53
N ALA A 74 6.60 9.95 12.27
CA ALA A 74 5.56 10.89 11.83
C ALA A 74 6.11 11.92 10.83
N ALA A 75 7.43 12.00 10.67
CA ALA A 75 8.04 12.88 9.69
C ALA A 75 7.73 12.39 8.26
N PRO A 76 7.24 13.28 7.37
CA PRO A 76 7.10 12.95 5.95
C PRO A 76 8.48 12.57 5.38
N LYS A 77 8.63 11.31 4.96
CA LYS A 77 9.81 10.86 4.23
C LYS A 77 9.63 11.24 2.75
N PRO A 78 10.65 11.79 2.07
CA PRO A 78 10.57 12.01 0.63
C PRO A 78 10.28 10.68 -0.09
N PRO A 79 9.50 10.71 -1.19
CA PRO A 79 9.20 9.50 -1.95
C PRO A 79 10.50 8.85 -2.43
N PRO A 80 10.57 7.50 -2.46
CA PRO A 80 11.75 6.81 -2.96
C PRO A 80 11.97 7.18 -4.42
N THR A 81 13.18 7.64 -4.76
CA THR A 81 13.57 7.89 -6.15
C THR A 81 13.65 6.55 -6.89
N LEU A 82 13.18 6.51 -8.14
CA LEU A 82 13.29 5.32 -8.97
C LEU A 82 14.78 5.04 -9.24
N GLY A 83 15.31 3.94 -8.70
CA GLY A 83 16.71 3.55 -8.90
C GLY A 83 17.11 3.39 -10.37
N SER A 84 16.13 3.14 -11.25
CA SER A 84 16.31 3.05 -12.71
C SER A 84 16.70 4.38 -13.36
N GLU A 85 16.24 5.52 -12.83
CA GLU A 85 16.60 6.83 -13.36
C GLU A 85 18.11 7.10 -13.24
N ALA A 86 18.69 6.66 -12.12
CA ALA A 86 20.12 6.79 -11.88
C ALA A 86 20.99 6.00 -12.88
N ILE A 87 20.44 4.98 -13.55
CA ILE A 87 21.17 4.23 -14.59
C ILE A 87 21.19 5.00 -15.91
N THR A 88 20.10 5.67 -16.28
CA THR A 88 20.04 6.48 -17.51
C THR A 88 21.02 7.66 -17.48
N GLN A 89 21.32 8.18 -16.29
CA GLN A 89 22.29 9.26 -16.10
C GLN A 89 23.75 8.78 -16.10
N ARG A 90 24.01 7.46 -16.08
CA ARG A 90 25.39 6.94 -16.08
C ARG A 90 26.01 7.08 -17.46
N PRO A 91 27.23 7.62 -17.54
CA PRO A 91 27.92 7.73 -18.82
C PRO A 91 28.31 6.34 -19.36
N PRO A 92 28.40 6.16 -20.70
CA PRO A 92 28.61 4.84 -21.32
C PRO A 92 29.88 4.11 -20.84
N ASN A 93 30.93 4.87 -20.53
CA ASN A 93 32.20 4.34 -20.01
C ASN A 93 32.06 3.65 -18.63
N GLN A 94 31.11 4.07 -17.79
CA GLN A 94 30.83 3.41 -16.50
C GLN A 94 29.96 2.17 -16.66
N MET A 95 29.30 2.02 -17.80
CA MET A 95 28.40 0.91 -18.11
C MET A 95 29.06 -0.19 -18.95
N GLY A 96 30.36 -0.04 -19.29
CA GLY A 96 31.06 -0.94 -20.21
C GLY A 96 30.55 -0.83 -21.66
N LEU A 97 29.84 0.24 -21.99
CA LEU A 97 29.30 0.51 -23.32
C LEU A 97 30.28 1.37 -24.14
N PRO A 98 30.28 1.25 -25.48
CA PRO A 98 31.13 2.07 -26.31
C PRO A 98 30.73 3.55 -26.20
N THR A 99 31.73 4.42 -26.09
CA THR A 99 31.51 5.88 -26.09
C THR A 99 31.32 6.40 -27.52
N PRO A 100 30.68 7.57 -27.72
CA PRO A 100 30.58 8.19 -29.04
C PRO A 100 31.95 8.40 -29.72
N ALA A 101 32.98 8.76 -28.95
CA ALA A 101 34.34 8.90 -29.47
C ALA A 101 34.93 7.57 -29.95
N THR A 102 34.67 6.47 -29.23
CA THR A 102 35.09 5.11 -29.63
C THR A 102 34.47 4.70 -30.95
N ILE A 103 33.16 4.95 -31.13
CA ILE A 103 32.49 4.62 -32.39
C ILE A 103 32.96 5.55 -33.51
N GLY A 104 33.18 6.84 -33.24
CA GLY A 104 33.76 7.79 -34.19
C GLY A 104 35.12 7.31 -34.73
N ASN A 105 36.01 6.81 -33.86
CA ASN A 105 37.30 6.26 -34.29
C ASN A 105 37.17 5.00 -35.14
N ARG A 106 36.20 4.13 -34.83
CA ARG A 106 35.95 2.89 -35.61
C ARG A 106 35.34 3.16 -36.97
N MET A 107 34.43 4.14 -37.06
CA MET A 107 33.68 4.43 -38.27
C MET A 107 34.39 5.45 -39.17
N GLY A 108 35.17 6.37 -38.58
CA GLY A 108 35.77 7.48 -39.30
C GLY A 108 34.69 8.41 -39.86
N ASN A 109 34.88 8.85 -41.10
CA ASN A 109 33.97 9.79 -41.76
C ASN A 109 32.56 9.23 -42.02
N THR A 110 32.34 7.92 -41.83
CA THR A 110 31.03 7.29 -41.97
C THR A 110 30.22 7.27 -40.68
N PHE A 111 30.73 7.85 -39.59
CA PHE A 111 30.01 7.92 -38.32
C PHE A 111 28.69 8.69 -38.48
N GLY A 112 27.58 8.03 -38.14
CA GLY A 112 26.22 8.59 -38.25
C GLY A 112 25.61 8.54 -39.66
N THR A 113 26.35 8.09 -40.67
CA THR A 113 25.88 8.05 -42.08
C THR A 113 25.86 6.65 -42.69
N SER A 114 26.63 5.69 -42.15
CA SER A 114 26.65 4.30 -42.60
C SER A 114 26.72 3.32 -41.43
N ALA A 115 26.26 2.09 -41.66
CA ALA A 115 26.47 0.96 -40.76
C ALA A 115 27.87 0.33 -40.91
N TYR A 116 28.61 0.70 -41.97
CA TYR A 116 29.93 0.17 -42.28
C TYR A 116 31.04 1.22 -42.05
N PRO A 117 32.21 0.82 -41.50
CA PRO A 117 33.37 1.70 -41.37
C PRO A 117 33.90 2.25 -42.69
N GLN A 118 34.57 3.40 -42.64
CA GLN A 118 35.36 3.95 -43.74
C GLN A 118 36.36 2.90 -44.26
N ARG A 119 36.25 2.54 -45.54
CA ARG A 119 37.21 1.69 -46.24
C ARG A 119 37.92 2.52 -47.33
N PRO A 120 39.25 2.43 -47.47
CA PRO A 120 39.95 3.02 -48.61
C PRO A 120 39.42 2.47 -49.94
N ALA A 121 39.42 3.31 -50.98
CA ALA A 121 39.20 2.86 -52.34
C ALA A 121 40.33 1.88 -52.77
N PRO A 122 40.02 0.86 -53.57
CA PRO A 122 41.02 -0.09 -54.06
C PRO A 122 42.07 0.55 -54.98
#